data_AF-A0A2A8HT40-F1
#
_entry.id   AF-A0A2A8HT40-F1
#
_cell.length_a   1.000
_cell.length_b   1.000
_cell.length_c   1.000
_cell.angle_alpha   90.00
_cell.angle_beta   90.00
_cell.angle_gamma   90.00
#
_symmetry.space_group_name_H-M   'P 1'
#
loop_
_entity.id
_entity.type
_entity.pdbx_description
1 polymer ?
#
loop_
_entity_poly.entity_id
_entity_poly.type
_entity_poly.pdbx_seq_one_letter_code
_entity_poly.pdbx_strand_id
1 'polypeptide(L)'
;MMQGVGTLGGAVAVYAAARMGLSAWKHQKLAERNRDQAEVILHAAYNARRALGYLRSPWMSGGELAAAEEKLNSSEPKWRNSIVEEKQKRLITAQAYYMRANQLLDDRTKLEDCLPMARALFGEDLENAIETLHHQFHIVRTYADAYVDDYNGTDRDFTVKIRRALFAANKRTAGEENEVSDAIDTSIATIEAICLPYLRMEAL
;
A
#
# COMPACT_ATOMS: atom_id res chain seq x y z
N MET A 1 -6.42 -56.85 45.40
CA MET A 1 -5.61 -55.74 44.84
C MET A 1 -6.03 -55.49 43.39
N MET A 2 -7.07 -54.69 43.14
CA MET A 2 -7.50 -54.28 41.78
C MET A 2 -7.87 -52.78 41.68
N GLN A 3 -7.61 -51.99 42.72
CA GLN A 3 -7.91 -50.54 42.72
C GLN A 3 -6.77 -49.66 42.18
N GLY A 4 -5.57 -50.21 41.93
CA GLY A 4 -4.40 -49.43 41.48
C GLY A 4 -4.27 -49.26 39.95
N VAL A 5 -4.98 -50.06 39.15
CA VAL A 5 -4.86 -50.01 37.67
C VAL A 5 -5.77 -48.93 37.07
N GLY A 6 -6.93 -48.67 37.68
CA GLY A 6 -7.85 -47.61 37.25
C GLY A 6 -7.35 -46.19 37.51
N THR A 7 -6.58 -45.97 38.57
CA THR A 7 -5.97 -44.68 38.91
C THR A 7 -4.80 -44.31 38.01
N LEU A 8 -3.97 -45.28 37.61
CA LEU A 8 -2.90 -45.06 36.63
C LEU A 8 -3.45 -44.79 35.22
N GLY A 9 -4.48 -45.53 34.78
CA GLY A 9 -5.16 -45.26 33.51
C GLY A 9 -5.84 -43.88 33.46
N GLY A 10 -6.50 -43.49 34.54
CA GLY A 10 -7.11 -42.16 34.68
C GLY A 10 -6.09 -41.02 34.65
N ALA A 11 -4.95 -41.16 35.34
CA ALA A 11 -3.90 -40.16 35.34
C ALA A 11 -3.27 -39.96 33.95
N VAL A 12 -3.05 -41.04 33.20
CA VAL A 12 -2.54 -40.97 31.81
C VAL A 12 -3.55 -40.29 30.88
N ALA A 13 -4.84 -40.58 31.02
CA ALA A 13 -5.89 -39.95 30.23
C ALA A 13 -5.99 -38.43 30.51
N VAL A 14 -5.94 -38.03 31.79
CA VAL A 14 -5.94 -36.60 32.18
C VAL A 14 -4.70 -35.89 31.66
N TYR A 15 -3.53 -36.52 31.73
CA TYR A 15 -2.29 -35.96 31.18
C TYR A 15 -2.35 -35.77 29.66
N ALA A 16 -2.82 -36.78 28.92
CA ALA A 16 -2.98 -36.70 27.47
C ALA A 16 -3.99 -35.62 27.06
N ALA A 17 -5.15 -35.56 27.74
CA ALA A 17 -6.17 -34.54 27.52
C ALA A 17 -5.65 -33.13 27.81
N ALA A 18 -4.89 -32.95 28.90
CA ALA A 18 -4.26 -31.67 29.24
C ALA A 18 -3.24 -31.23 28.17
N ARG A 19 -2.44 -32.16 27.63
CA ARG A 19 -1.47 -31.87 26.57
C ARG A 19 -2.17 -31.46 25.27
N MET A 20 -3.21 -32.19 24.87
CA MET A 20 -4.02 -31.87 23.68
C MET A 20 -4.73 -30.52 23.84
N GLY A 21 -5.32 -30.26 25.01
CA GLY A 21 -5.95 -28.98 25.33
C GLY A 21 -4.97 -27.82 25.27
N LEU A 22 -3.77 -27.98 25.81
CA LEU A 22 -2.73 -26.95 25.74
C LEU A 22 -2.25 -26.69 24.32
N SER A 23 -2.05 -27.74 23.50
CA SER A 23 -1.67 -27.56 22.09
C SER A 23 -2.78 -26.89 21.28
N ALA A 24 -4.04 -27.28 21.50
CA ALA A 24 -5.19 -26.66 20.84
C ALA A 24 -5.33 -25.19 21.24
N TRP A 25 -5.19 -24.87 22.53
CA TRP A 25 -5.20 -23.50 23.03
C TRP A 25 -4.08 -22.64 22.43
N LYS A 26 -2.86 -23.18 22.32
CA LYS A 26 -1.75 -22.48 21.65
C LYS A 26 -2.05 -22.21 20.18
N HIS A 27 -2.60 -23.18 19.45
CA HIS A 27 -2.99 -22.99 18.05
C HIS A 27 -4.11 -21.95 17.91
N GLN A 28 -5.11 -21.98 18.79
CA GLN A 28 -6.17 -20.97 18.82
C GLN A 28 -5.60 -19.56 19.04
N LYS A 29 -4.69 -19.40 20.00
CA LYS A 29 -4.07 -18.09 20.28
C LYS A 29 -3.20 -17.58 19.12
N LEU A 30 -2.51 -18.47 18.41
CA LEU A 30 -1.77 -18.12 17.20
C LEU A 30 -2.71 -17.73 16.06
N ALA A 31 -3.80 -18.48 15.87
CA ALA A 31 -4.79 -18.19 14.85
C ALA A 31 -5.49 -16.83 15.10
N GLU A 32 -5.86 -16.54 16.36
CA GLU A 32 -6.40 -15.24 16.77
C GLU A 32 -5.42 -14.10 16.44
N ARG A 33 -4.15 -14.23 16.85
CA ARG A 33 -3.13 -13.22 16.56
C ARG A 33 -2.92 -13.00 15.07
N ASN A 34 -2.85 -14.07 14.28
CA ASN A 34 -2.66 -13.97 12.84
C ASN A 34 -3.88 -13.34 12.16
N ARG A 35 -5.10 -13.66 12.63
CA ARG A 35 -6.33 -13.05 12.15
C ARG A 35 -6.36 -11.54 12.40
N ASP A 36 -6.07 -11.12 13.63
CA ASP A 36 -6.08 -9.69 14.00
C ASP A 36 -5.06 -8.91 13.17
N GLN A 37 -3.87 -9.47 12.97
CA GLN A 37 -2.82 -8.82 12.16
C GLN A 37 -3.17 -8.82 10.67
N ALA A 38 -3.77 -9.89 10.14
CA ALA A 38 -4.24 -9.92 8.76
C ALA A 38 -5.31 -8.85 8.50
N GLU A 39 -6.20 -8.58 9.47
CA GLU A 39 -7.20 -7.51 9.38
C GLU A 39 -6.54 -6.12 9.30
N VAL A 40 -5.58 -5.84 10.18
CA VAL A 40 -4.84 -4.57 10.20
C VAL A 40 -4.11 -4.35 8.87
N ILE A 41 -3.41 -5.37 8.37
CA ILE A 41 -2.65 -5.31 7.11
C ILE A 41 -3.59 -5.06 5.93
N LEU A 42 -4.69 -5.81 5.82
CA LEU A 42 -5.67 -5.62 4.75
C LEU A 42 -6.29 -4.23 4.77
N HIS A 43 -6.63 -3.73 5.96
CA HIS A 43 -7.19 -2.39 6.11
C HIS A 43 -6.19 -1.32 5.65
N ALA A 44 -4.93 -1.41 6.08
CA ALA A 44 -3.86 -0.50 5.65
C ALA A 44 -3.63 -0.59 4.13
N ALA A 45 -3.56 -1.79 3.57
CA ALA A 45 -3.38 -2.01 2.13
C ALA A 45 -4.51 -1.41 1.28
N TYR A 46 -5.77 -1.58 1.68
CA TYR A 46 -6.89 -0.98 0.97
C TYR A 46 -6.96 0.54 1.10
N ASN A 47 -6.61 1.10 2.27
CA ASN A 47 -6.45 2.54 2.43
C ASN A 47 -5.36 3.07 1.50
N ALA A 48 -4.20 2.42 1.47
CA ALA A 48 -3.11 2.78 0.57
C ALA A 48 -3.51 2.69 -0.91
N ARG A 49 -4.25 1.64 -1.33
CA ARG A 49 -4.78 1.53 -2.70
C ARG A 49 -5.68 2.72 -3.06
N ARG A 50 -6.60 3.09 -2.16
CA ARG A 50 -7.49 4.25 -2.36
C ARG A 50 -6.72 5.56 -2.39
N ALA A 51 -5.76 5.71 -1.48
CA ALA A 51 -4.88 6.88 -1.40
C ALA A 51 -4.06 7.06 -2.69
N LEU A 52 -3.49 5.98 -3.24
CA LEU A 52 -2.81 6.00 -4.54
C LEU A 52 -3.77 6.33 -5.69
N GLY A 53 -5.00 5.83 -5.65
CA GLY A 53 -6.05 6.21 -6.60
C GLY A 53 -6.38 7.70 -6.57
N TYR A 54 -6.51 8.29 -5.38
CA TYR A 54 -6.71 9.74 -5.21
C TYR A 54 -5.48 10.53 -5.65
N LEU A 55 -4.28 10.13 -5.21
CA LEU A 55 -3.03 10.77 -5.59
C LEU A 55 -2.92 10.85 -7.11
N ARG A 56 -3.17 9.74 -7.81
CA ARG A 56 -3.11 9.61 -9.28
C ARG A 56 -4.37 10.07 -10.01
N SER A 57 -5.31 10.73 -9.33
CA SER A 57 -6.50 11.28 -10.00
C SER A 57 -6.12 12.45 -10.89
N PRO A 58 -6.44 12.43 -12.20
CA PRO A 58 -6.17 13.57 -13.09
C PRO A 58 -7.03 14.79 -12.78
N TRP A 59 -8.15 14.59 -12.08
CA TRP A 59 -9.04 15.70 -11.72
C TRP A 59 -8.45 16.44 -10.51
N MET A 60 -8.13 17.72 -10.69
CA MET A 60 -7.71 18.65 -9.66
C MET A 60 -8.70 19.79 -9.57
N SER A 61 -9.11 20.16 -8.35
CA SER A 61 -10.01 21.29 -8.15
C SER A 61 -9.29 22.61 -8.36
N GLY A 62 -10.01 23.67 -8.75
CA GLY A 62 -9.42 25.02 -8.87
C GLY A 62 -8.81 25.52 -7.56
N GLY A 63 -9.42 25.17 -6.41
CA GLY A 63 -8.88 25.50 -5.09
C GLY A 63 -7.57 24.78 -4.77
N GLU A 64 -7.42 23.54 -5.24
CA GLU A 64 -6.16 22.79 -5.08
C GLU A 64 -5.02 23.42 -5.89
N LEU A 65 -5.30 23.82 -7.14
CA LEU A 65 -4.32 24.50 -7.99
C LEU A 65 -3.94 25.87 -7.43
N ALA A 66 -4.91 26.64 -6.92
CA ALA A 66 -4.64 27.93 -6.29
C ALA A 66 -3.78 27.79 -5.03
N ALA A 67 -4.05 26.79 -4.19
CA ALA A 67 -3.24 26.51 -3.00
C ALA A 67 -1.82 26.06 -3.36
N ALA A 68 -1.66 25.28 -4.43
CA ALA A 68 -0.36 24.89 -4.95
C ALA A 68 0.43 26.10 -5.48
N GLU A 69 -0.24 27.01 -6.20
CA GLU A 69 0.36 28.26 -6.68
C GLU A 69 0.79 29.18 -5.52
N GLU A 70 -0.04 29.32 -4.48
CA GLU A 70 0.29 30.05 -3.26
C GLU A 70 1.50 29.44 -2.54
N LYS A 71 1.55 28.10 -2.48
CA LYS A 71 2.70 27.39 -1.92
C LYS A 71 3.99 27.70 -2.69
N LEU A 72 3.96 27.65 -4.03
CA LEU A 72 5.12 28.02 -4.86
C LEU A 72 5.53 29.48 -4.69
N ASN A 73 4.56 30.39 -4.64
CA ASN A 73 4.84 31.82 -4.41
C ASN A 73 5.53 32.06 -3.06
N SER A 74 5.18 31.30 -2.02
CA SER A 74 5.78 31.42 -0.69
C SER A 74 7.12 30.69 -0.55
N SER A 75 7.31 29.54 -1.19
CA SER A 75 8.56 28.77 -1.10
C SER A 75 9.64 29.21 -2.08
N GLU A 76 9.27 29.62 -3.29
CA GLU A 76 10.21 30.00 -4.36
C GLU A 76 9.76 31.26 -5.10
N PRO A 77 9.87 32.47 -4.52
CA PRO A 77 9.25 33.70 -5.06
C PRO A 77 9.63 34.08 -6.51
N LYS A 78 10.68 33.48 -7.08
CA LYS A 78 11.18 33.75 -8.43
C LYS A 78 10.77 32.70 -9.48
N TRP A 79 10.01 31.67 -9.11
CA TRP A 79 9.68 30.54 -10.00
C TRP A 79 9.00 30.97 -11.32
N ARG A 80 8.26 32.07 -11.33
CA ARG A 80 7.63 32.64 -12.53
C ARG A 80 8.58 33.37 -13.47
N ASN A 81 9.71 33.86 -12.96
CA ASN A 81 10.60 34.74 -13.72
C ASN A 81 11.62 33.96 -14.56
N SER A 82 11.77 32.66 -14.31
CA SER A 82 12.82 31.81 -14.87
C SER A 82 12.30 30.69 -15.77
N ILE A 83 11.00 30.64 -16.04
CA ILE A 83 10.33 29.49 -16.65
C ILE A 83 9.26 29.95 -17.66
N VAL A 84 9.15 29.28 -18.80
CA VAL A 84 8.09 29.49 -19.80
C VAL A 84 6.70 29.16 -19.25
N GLU A 85 5.65 29.85 -19.71
CA GLU A 85 4.28 29.75 -19.15
C GLU A 85 3.76 28.30 -19.07
N GLU A 86 4.06 27.48 -20.07
CA GLU A 86 3.65 26.06 -20.08
C GLU A 86 4.30 25.26 -18.97
N LYS A 87 5.60 25.46 -18.74
CA LYS A 87 6.33 24.80 -17.65
C LYS A 87 5.88 25.34 -16.28
N GLN A 88 5.45 26.60 -16.20
CA GLN A 88 4.83 27.16 -14.99
C GLN A 88 3.53 26.42 -14.62
N LYS A 89 2.63 26.21 -15.59
CA LYS A 89 1.37 25.47 -15.37
C LYS A 89 1.64 24.05 -14.89
N ARG A 90 2.61 23.36 -15.50
CA ARG A 90 3.00 22.01 -15.06
C ARG A 90 3.60 22.00 -13.67
N LEU A 91 4.38 23.01 -13.29
CA LEU A 91 4.92 23.14 -11.94
C LEU A 91 3.82 23.30 -10.89
N ILE A 92 2.77 24.10 -11.16
CA ILE A 92 1.59 24.18 -10.29
C ILE A 92 0.93 22.80 -10.14
N THR A 93 0.74 22.08 -11.26
CA THR A 93 0.19 20.72 -11.23
C THR A 93 1.04 19.77 -10.39
N ALA A 94 2.36 19.77 -10.58
CA ALA A 94 3.27 18.94 -9.80
C ALA A 94 3.21 19.30 -8.31
N GLN A 95 3.20 20.60 -7.98
CA GLN A 95 3.06 21.06 -6.59
C GLN A 95 1.74 20.58 -5.96
N ALA A 96 0.64 20.52 -6.72
CA ALA A 96 -0.61 19.94 -6.25
C ALA A 96 -0.45 18.44 -5.93
N TYR A 97 0.23 17.66 -6.78
CA TYR A 97 0.59 16.26 -6.48
C TYR A 97 1.43 16.12 -5.20
N TYR A 98 2.40 17.01 -5.00
CA TYR A 98 3.18 17.05 -3.76
C TYR A 98 2.32 17.29 -2.54
N MET A 99 1.37 18.22 -2.62
CA MET A 99 0.46 18.51 -1.54
C MET A 99 -0.47 17.33 -1.24
N ARG A 100 -1.00 16.66 -2.27
CA ARG A 100 -1.74 15.40 -2.10
C ARG A 100 -0.91 14.33 -1.42
N ALA A 101 0.32 14.10 -1.89
CA ALA A 101 1.21 13.10 -1.30
C ALA A 101 1.47 13.39 0.19
N ASN A 102 1.62 14.67 0.55
CA ASN A 102 1.79 15.07 1.95
C ASN A 102 0.52 14.87 2.79
N GLN A 103 -0.68 15.04 2.22
CA GLN A 103 -1.95 14.75 2.90
C GLN A 103 -2.13 13.26 3.20
N LEU A 104 -1.45 12.38 2.43
CA LEU A 104 -1.56 10.93 2.53
C LEU A 104 -0.45 10.29 3.38
N LEU A 105 0.33 11.09 4.12
CA LEU A 105 1.42 10.58 4.96
C LEU A 105 0.93 9.56 5.99
N ASP A 106 -0.20 9.81 6.64
CA ASP A 106 -0.75 8.90 7.65
C ASP A 106 -1.11 7.52 7.07
N ASP A 107 -1.73 7.48 5.88
CA ASP A 107 -2.08 6.22 5.22
C ASP A 107 -0.82 5.46 4.78
N ARG A 108 0.21 6.20 4.34
CA ARG A 108 1.51 5.64 3.98
C ARG A 108 2.24 5.06 5.20
N THR A 109 2.28 5.80 6.31
CA THR A 109 2.92 5.35 7.55
C THR A 109 2.22 4.13 8.14
N LYS A 110 0.89 4.08 8.16
CA LYS A 110 0.15 2.90 8.61
C LYS A 110 0.48 1.64 7.81
N LEU A 111 0.74 1.79 6.51
CA LEU A 111 1.18 0.69 5.67
C LEU A 111 2.61 0.24 6.02
N GLU A 112 3.52 1.19 6.26
CA GLU A 112 4.90 0.92 6.68
C GLU A 112 4.97 0.24 8.07
N ASP A 113 4.13 0.69 9.01
CA ASP A 113 4.02 0.11 10.36
C ASP A 113 3.63 -1.37 10.35
N CYS A 114 3.04 -1.86 9.25
CA CYS A 114 2.69 -3.26 9.08
C CYS A 114 3.89 -4.16 8.76
N LEU A 115 5.01 -3.62 8.24
CA LEU A 115 6.15 -4.40 7.74
C LEU A 115 6.72 -5.37 8.78
N PRO A 116 7.02 -4.97 10.03
CA PRO A 116 7.64 -5.87 11.00
C PRO A 116 6.76 -7.08 11.32
N MET A 117 5.43 -6.87 11.42
CA MET A 117 4.49 -7.95 11.72
C MET A 117 4.20 -8.81 10.49
N ALA A 118 4.14 -8.20 9.30
CA ALA A 118 4.03 -8.91 8.03
C ALA A 118 5.17 -9.95 7.90
N ARG A 119 6.42 -9.50 8.09
CA ARG A 119 7.61 -10.36 8.04
C ARG A 119 7.60 -11.44 9.11
N ALA A 120 7.29 -11.06 10.35
CA ALA A 120 7.36 -11.98 11.49
C ALA A 120 6.27 -13.08 11.46
N LEU A 121 5.09 -12.79 10.91
CA LEU A 121 3.93 -13.70 10.97
C LEU A 121 3.62 -14.41 9.66
N PHE A 122 3.91 -13.79 8.52
CA PHE A 122 3.49 -14.28 7.20
C PHE A 122 4.66 -14.45 6.22
N GLY A 123 5.85 -13.93 6.55
CA GLY A 123 7.07 -14.12 5.77
C GLY A 123 7.39 -13.00 4.79
N GLU A 124 8.39 -13.24 3.93
CA GLU A 124 8.95 -12.23 3.00
C GLU A 124 7.96 -11.77 1.94
N ASP A 125 7.17 -12.70 1.42
CA ASP A 125 6.32 -12.41 0.26
C ASP A 125 5.30 -11.32 0.60
N LEU A 126 4.77 -11.33 1.83
CA LEU A 126 3.86 -10.30 2.30
C LEU A 126 4.59 -8.97 2.55
N GLU A 127 5.76 -9.00 3.19
CA GLU A 127 6.59 -7.82 3.43
C GLU A 127 6.92 -7.12 2.10
N ASN A 128 7.46 -7.86 1.13
CA ASN A 128 7.80 -7.36 -0.20
C ASN A 128 6.59 -6.78 -0.95
N ALA A 129 5.42 -7.40 -0.82
CA ALA A 129 4.19 -6.89 -1.44
C ALA A 129 3.76 -5.54 -0.84
N ILE A 130 3.87 -5.40 0.49
CA ILE A 130 3.59 -4.15 1.23
C ILE A 130 4.62 -3.07 0.85
N GLU A 131 5.91 -3.40 0.81
CA GLU A 131 6.98 -2.48 0.39
C GLU A 131 6.77 -2.00 -1.05
N THR A 132 6.43 -2.91 -1.95
CA THR A 132 6.17 -2.59 -3.36
C THR A 132 4.99 -1.63 -3.50
N LEU A 133 3.92 -1.84 -2.73
CA LEU A 133 2.75 -0.95 -2.70
C LEU A 133 3.13 0.42 -2.13
N HIS A 134 3.87 0.46 -1.03
CA HIS A 134 4.38 1.67 -0.41
C HIS A 134 5.29 2.46 -1.36
N HIS A 135 6.15 1.76 -2.12
CA HIS A 135 7.07 2.36 -3.07
C HIS A 135 6.35 3.14 -4.19
N GLN A 136 5.11 2.75 -4.55
CA GLN A 136 4.34 3.45 -5.58
C GLN A 136 4.04 4.91 -5.23
N PHE A 137 3.95 5.26 -3.94
CA PHE A 137 3.80 6.66 -3.53
C PHE A 137 5.02 7.49 -3.94
N HIS A 138 6.23 6.92 -3.80
CA HIS A 138 7.46 7.57 -4.22
C HIS A 138 7.55 7.68 -5.74
N ILE A 139 7.26 6.59 -6.46
CA ILE A 139 7.27 6.56 -7.92
C ILE A 139 6.37 7.65 -8.52
N VAL A 140 5.13 7.77 -8.03
CA VAL A 140 4.19 8.80 -8.51
C VAL A 140 4.73 10.21 -8.28
N ARG A 141 5.35 10.46 -7.12
CA ARG A 141 5.99 11.75 -6.82
C ARG A 141 7.15 12.05 -7.76
N THR A 142 8.01 11.08 -8.04
CA THR A 142 9.12 11.24 -9.00
C THR A 142 8.61 11.53 -10.42
N TYR A 143 7.51 10.89 -10.84
CA TYR A 143 6.90 11.20 -12.13
C TYR A 143 6.26 12.60 -12.18
N ALA A 144 5.84 13.16 -11.04
CA ALA A 144 5.36 14.54 -10.97
C ALA A 144 6.49 15.54 -11.29
N ASP A 145 7.72 15.28 -10.85
CA ASP A 145 8.89 16.07 -11.23
C ASP A 145 9.22 15.92 -12.70
N ALA A 146 9.28 14.67 -13.18
CA ALA A 146 9.56 14.38 -14.58
C ALA A 146 8.55 15.05 -15.52
N TYR A 147 7.28 15.16 -15.10
CA TYR A 147 6.25 15.87 -15.86
C TYR A 147 6.53 17.35 -16.09
N VAL A 148 7.16 18.01 -15.11
CA VAL A 148 7.56 19.43 -15.21
C VAL A 148 8.69 19.58 -16.21
N ASP A 149 9.66 18.66 -16.19
CA ASP A 149 10.82 18.73 -17.08
C ASP A 149 10.52 18.27 -18.51
N ASP A 150 9.55 17.38 -18.70
CA ASP A 150 9.04 16.95 -20.01
C ASP A 150 8.12 18.00 -20.69
N TYR A 151 8.28 19.29 -20.38
CA TYR A 151 7.41 20.33 -20.92
C TYR A 151 7.43 20.40 -22.46
N ASN A 152 8.59 20.12 -23.07
CA ASN A 152 8.78 20.09 -24.52
C ASN A 152 8.38 18.77 -25.20
N GLY A 153 8.15 17.68 -24.45
CA GLY A 153 7.68 16.40 -25.00
C GLY A 153 8.56 15.82 -26.12
N THR A 154 9.89 15.94 -25.98
CA THR A 154 10.84 15.55 -27.04
C THR A 154 10.89 14.05 -27.28
N ASP A 155 10.60 13.26 -26.25
CA ASP A 155 10.48 11.81 -26.31
C ASP A 155 9.02 11.41 -26.04
N ARG A 156 8.33 10.97 -27.10
CA ARG A 156 6.92 10.58 -27.05
C ARG A 156 6.68 9.42 -26.08
N ASP A 157 7.56 8.43 -26.05
CA ASP A 157 7.37 7.25 -25.23
C ASP A 157 7.55 7.59 -23.76
N PHE A 158 8.52 8.46 -23.46
CA PHE A 158 8.70 9.00 -22.11
C PHE A 158 7.52 9.86 -21.64
N THR A 159 7.02 10.76 -22.48
CA THR A 159 5.81 11.56 -22.18
C THR A 159 4.61 10.67 -21.86
N VAL A 160 4.41 9.60 -22.65
CA VAL A 160 3.34 8.63 -22.42
C VAL A 160 3.55 7.90 -21.09
N LYS A 161 4.78 7.48 -20.79
CA LYS A 161 5.13 6.82 -19.53
C LYS A 161 4.80 7.69 -18.32
N ILE A 162 5.21 8.97 -18.33
CA ILE A 162 4.90 9.94 -17.27
C ILE A 162 3.39 10.06 -17.06
N ARG A 163 2.64 10.28 -18.15
CA ARG A 163 1.18 10.46 -18.07
C ARG A 163 0.46 9.22 -17.55
N ARG A 164 0.92 8.01 -17.90
CA ARG A 164 0.34 6.75 -17.38
C ARG A 164 0.64 6.56 -15.90
N ALA A 165 1.84 6.88 -15.46
CA ALA A 165 2.20 6.80 -14.06
C ALA A 165 1.39 7.79 -13.20
N LEU A 166 1.22 9.03 -13.67
CA LEU A 166 0.50 10.09 -12.94
C LEU A 166 -1.02 9.98 -12.98
N PHE A 167 -1.61 9.57 -14.11
CA PHE A 167 -3.04 9.63 -14.33
C PHE A 167 -3.66 8.23 -14.41
N ALA A 168 -4.30 7.80 -13.32
CA ALA A 168 -4.94 6.49 -13.22
C ALA A 168 -6.08 6.27 -14.25
N ALA A 169 -6.69 7.35 -14.74
CA ALA A 169 -7.83 7.30 -15.67
C ALA A 169 -7.46 7.03 -17.14
N ASN A 170 -6.17 6.99 -17.49
CA ASN A 170 -5.75 6.45 -18.79
C ASN A 170 -5.94 4.92 -18.75
N LYS A 171 -7.19 4.49 -18.97
CA LYS A 171 -7.57 3.10 -19.09
C LYS A 171 -6.71 2.42 -20.14
N ARG A 172 -6.25 1.21 -19.81
CA ARG A 172 -5.63 0.23 -20.70
C ARG A 172 -6.36 0.20 -22.05
N THR A 173 -5.79 0.80 -23.08
CA THR A 173 -5.99 0.26 -24.43
C THR A 173 -5.35 -1.13 -24.41
N ALA A 174 -5.99 -2.15 -24.95
CA ALA A 174 -5.42 -3.50 -24.96
C ALA A 174 -4.00 -3.46 -25.56
N GLY A 175 -2.99 -3.86 -24.76
CA GLY A 175 -1.57 -3.82 -25.13
C GLY A 175 -0.74 -2.68 -24.50
N GLU A 176 -1.33 -1.79 -23.71
CA GLU A 176 -0.59 -0.69 -23.07
C GLU A 176 -0.34 -0.93 -21.58
N GLU A 177 0.94 -1.16 -21.23
CA GLU A 177 1.40 -1.37 -19.84
C GLU A 177 1.35 -0.09 -19.01
N ASN A 178 0.89 -0.21 -17.76
CA ASN A 178 0.93 0.84 -16.74
C ASN A 178 1.60 0.27 -15.49
N GLU A 179 2.93 0.32 -15.48
CA GLU A 179 3.79 -0.25 -14.44
C GLU A 179 3.29 0.06 -13.01
N VAL A 180 2.82 1.29 -12.75
CA VAL A 180 2.33 1.69 -11.42
C VAL A 180 1.01 1.00 -11.09
N SER A 181 0.05 0.97 -12.01
CA SER A 181 -1.23 0.29 -11.77
C SER A 181 -1.05 -1.22 -11.63
N ASP A 182 -0.19 -1.80 -12.47
CA ASP A 182 0.10 -3.24 -12.47
C ASP A 182 0.81 -3.64 -11.17
N ALA A 183 1.75 -2.84 -10.67
CA ALA A 183 2.39 -3.04 -9.38
C ALA A 183 1.39 -2.93 -8.22
N ILE A 184 0.50 -1.94 -8.22
CA ILE A 184 -0.55 -1.81 -7.18
C ILE A 184 -1.45 -3.04 -7.18
N ASP A 185 -1.99 -3.44 -8.33
CA ASP A 185 -2.93 -4.55 -8.41
C ASP A 185 -2.25 -5.88 -8.05
N THR A 186 -0.99 -6.07 -8.46
CA THR A 186 -0.21 -7.27 -8.10
C THR A 186 0.09 -7.32 -6.60
N SER A 187 0.56 -6.23 -6.00
CA SER A 187 0.78 -6.15 -4.55
C SER A 187 -0.50 -6.43 -3.77
N ILE A 188 -1.62 -5.84 -4.18
CA ILE A 188 -2.91 -6.07 -3.51
C ILE A 188 -3.35 -7.52 -3.64
N ALA A 189 -3.22 -8.13 -4.82
CA ALA A 189 -3.54 -9.53 -5.03
C ALA A 189 -2.70 -10.46 -4.14
N THR A 190 -1.40 -10.20 -4.01
CA THR A 190 -0.51 -10.96 -3.11
C THR A 190 -0.90 -10.79 -1.64
N ILE A 191 -1.16 -9.57 -1.19
CA ILE A 191 -1.60 -9.28 0.19
C ILE A 191 -2.94 -9.99 0.46
N GLU A 192 -3.89 -9.92 -0.46
CA GLU A 192 -5.18 -10.58 -0.36
C GLU A 192 -5.03 -12.11 -0.29
N ALA A 193 -4.20 -12.71 -1.15
CA ALA A 193 -3.96 -14.15 -1.18
C ALA A 193 -3.41 -14.69 0.16
N ILE A 194 -2.59 -13.89 0.86
CA ILE A 194 -1.98 -14.27 2.13
C ILE A 194 -2.90 -13.97 3.32
N CYS A 195 -3.54 -12.80 3.35
CA CYS A 195 -4.29 -12.34 4.53
C CYS A 195 -5.76 -12.76 4.54
N LEU A 196 -6.44 -12.85 3.39
CA LEU A 196 -7.87 -13.19 3.34
C LEU A 196 -8.21 -14.57 3.91
N PRO A 197 -7.40 -15.64 3.73
CA PRO A 197 -7.69 -16.96 4.32
C PRO A 197 -7.93 -16.90 5.84
N TYR A 198 -7.16 -16.07 6.55
CA TYR A 198 -7.30 -15.88 8.01
C TYR A 198 -8.62 -15.19 8.41
N LEU A 199 -9.22 -14.41 7.52
CA LEU A 199 -10.50 -13.73 7.75
C LEU A 199 -11.71 -14.56 7.33
N ARG A 200 -11.63 -15.20 6.17
CA ARG A 200 -12.74 -15.95 5.55
C ARG A 200 -12.98 -17.33 6.16
N MET A 201 -12.10 -17.79 7.05
CA MET A 201 -12.12 -19.15 7.59
C MET A 201 -12.08 -20.21 6.47
N GLU A 202 -11.50 -19.87 5.33
CA GLU A 202 -11.19 -20.82 4.27
C GLU A 202 -9.95 -21.61 4.70
N ALA A 203 -10.20 -22.68 5.46
CA ALA A 203 -9.33 -23.80 5.79
C ALA A 203 -7.85 -23.49 6.16
N LEU A 204 -7.56 -23.57 7.46
CA LEU A 204 -6.34 -24.24 7.93
C LEU A 204 -6.70 -25.65 8.37
#